data_AF-F2I307-F1
#
_entry.id   AF-F2I307-F1
#
_cell.length_a   1.000
_cell.length_b   1.000
_cell.length_c   1.000
_cell.angle_alpha   90.00
_cell.angle_beta   90.00
_cell.angle_gamma   90.00
#
_symmetry.space_group_name_H-M   'P 1'
#
loop_
_entity.id
_entity.type
_entity.pdbx_description
1 polymer ?
#
loop_
_entity_poly.entity_id
_entity_poly.type
_entity_poly.pdbx_seq_one_letter_code
_entity_poly.pdbx_strand_id
1 'polypeptide(L)' 'MPKKNCVNCGLSFAWRKKWERCWNEVKYCSKKCAGSKKAPKI' A
#
# COMPACT_ATOMS: atom_id res chain seq x y z
N MET A 1 0.95 -3.42 15.22
CA MET A 1 0.92 -2.51 14.04
C MET A 1 0.03 -3.12 12.97
N PRO A 2 -1.02 -2.44 12.47
CA PRO A 2 -1.83 -2.98 11.39
C PRO A 2 -0.98 -3.15 10.13
N LYS A 3 -1.19 -4.27 9.42
CA LYS A 3 -0.54 -4.58 8.15
C LYS A 3 -1.62 -4.63 7.06
N LYS A 4 -1.33 -4.08 5.89
CA LYS A 4 -2.19 -4.14 4.70
C LYS A 4 -1.41 -4.73 3.54
N ASN A 5 -2.11 -5.31 2.57
CA ASN A 5 -1.49 -5.82 1.34
C ASN A 5 -1.54 -4.75 0.26
N CYS A 6 -0.42 -4.55 -0.44
CA CYS A 6 -0.34 -3.60 -1.54
C CYS A 6 -1.09 -4.13 -2.75
N VAL A 7 -2.06 -3.38 -3.26
CA VAL A 7 -2.86 -3.79 -4.44
C VAL A 7 -2.00 -3.95 -5.71
N ASN A 8 -0.87 -3.23 -5.81
CA ASN A 8 0.00 -3.27 -6.99
C ASN A 8 1.07 -4.37 -6.95
N CYS A 9 1.62 -4.71 -5.77
CA CYS A 9 2.71 -5.71 -5.67
C CYS A 9 2.40 -6.92 -4.80
N GLY A 10 1.23 -6.99 -4.18
CA GLY A 10 0.82 -8.07 -3.27
C GLY A 10 1.55 -8.09 -1.92
N LEU A 11 2.64 -7.32 -1.77
CA LEU A 11 3.43 -7.33 -0.54
C LEU A 11 2.67 -6.70 0.62
N SER A 12 2.72 -7.38 1.77
CA SER A 12 2.26 -6.83 3.04
C SER A 12 3.16 -5.68 3.47
N PHE A 13 2.56 -4.57 3.89
CA PHE A 13 3.25 -3.41 4.40
C PHE A 13 2.63 -2.97 5.73
N ALA A 14 3.47 -2.53 6.65
CA ALA A 14 3.06 -2.07 7.97
C ALA A 14 2.66 -0.59 7.95
N TRP A 15 1.74 -0.21 8.84
CA TRP A 15 1.40 1.19 9.10
C TRP A 15 2.62 2.06 9.36
N ARG A 16 2.53 3.33 8.94
CA ARG A 16 3.56 4.35 9.14
C ARG A 16 2.89 5.61 9.67
N LYS A 17 3.57 6.36 10.54
CA LYS A 17 3.07 7.60 11.15
C LYS A 17 2.55 8.63 10.13
N LYS A 18 3.18 8.72 8.95
CA LYS A 18 2.73 9.57 7.84
C LYS A 18 1.33 9.24 7.30
N TRP A 19 0.78 8.08 7.64
CA TRP A 19 -0.52 7.59 7.19
C TRP A 19 -1.60 7.67 8.26
N GLU A 20 -1.31 8.24 9.43
CA GLU A 20 -2.24 8.30 10.56
C GLU A 20 -3.63 8.86 10.18
N ARG A 21 -3.69 9.87 9.31
CA ARG A 21 -4.93 10.53 8.88
C ARG A 21 -5.64 9.88 7.69
N CYS A 22 -4.92 9.11 6.87
CA CYS A 22 -5.43 8.57 5.60
C CYS A 22 -5.27 7.05 5.51
N TRP A 23 -5.00 6.36 6.63
CA TRP A 23 -4.64 4.94 6.62
C TRP A 23 -5.71 4.08 5.94
N ASN A 24 -6.99 4.43 6.08
CA ASN A 24 -8.10 3.75 5.42
C ASN A 24 -8.02 3.82 3.89
N GLU A 25 -7.55 4.94 3.35
CA GLU A 25 -7.41 5.17 1.90
C GLU A 25 -6.10 4.59 1.33
N VAL A 26 -5.09 4.34 2.16
CA VAL A 26 -3.80 3.78 1.72
C VAL A 26 -3.95 2.33 1.26
N LYS A 27 -3.85 2.13 -0.05
CA LYS A 27 -3.90 0.82 -0.75
C LYS A 27 -2.53 0.31 -1.24
N TYR A 28 -1.50 1.15 -1.18
CA TYR A 28 -0.19 0.87 -1.78
C TYR A 28 0.94 1.05 -0.77
N CYS A 29 1.96 0.19 -0.83
CA CYS A 29 3.09 0.24 0.10
C CYS A 29 4.00 1.46 -0.11
N SER A 30 3.95 2.10 -1.28
CA SER A 30 4.84 3.20 -1.67
C SER A 30 4.26 4.02 -2.82
N LYS A 31 4.70 5.28 -2.97
CA LYS A 31 4.30 6.16 -4.09
C LYS A 31 4.61 5.52 -5.45
N LYS A 32 5.72 4.79 -5.55
CA LYS A 32 6.07 4.01 -6.76
C LYS A 32 4.96 3.03 -7.13
N CYS A 33 4.42 2.29 -6.15
CA CYS A 33 3.32 1.37 -6.38
C CYS A 33 1.98 2.06 -6.66
N ALA A 34 1.78 3.29 -6.17
CA ALA A 34 0.58 4.09 -6.47
C ALA A 34 0.60 4.65 -7.90
N GLY A 35 1.78 5.05 -8.41
CA GLY A 35 1.94 5.55 -9.79
C GLY A 35 2.22 4.46 -10.83
N SER A 36 2.60 3.25 -10.39
CA SER A 36 2.81 2.12 -11.29
C SER A 36 1.46 1.43 -11.55
N LYS A 37 1.04 1.33 -12.80
CA LYS A 37 -0.05 0.44 -13.23
C LYS A 37 0.47 -0.98 -13.45
N LYS A 38 1.15 -1.60 -12.47
CA LYS A 38 1.47 -3.02 -12.61
C LYS A 38 0.23 -3.79 -12.20
N ALA A 39 -0.35 -4.51 -13.15
CA ALA A 39 -1.47 -5.41 -12.89
C ALA A 39 -1.11 -6.34 -11.71
N PRO A 40 -2.08 -6.69 -10.85
CA PRO A 40 -1.84 -7.64 -9.79
C PRO A 40 -1.24 -8.90 -10.41
N LYS A 41 -0.08 -9.34 -9.89
CA LYS A 41 0.44 -10.67 -10.21
C LYS A 41 -0.53 -11.67 -9.58
N ILE A 42 -1.45 -12.18 -10.40
CA ILE A 42 -2.29 -13.35 -10.09
C ILE A 42 -1.37 -14.54 -9.92
#